data_AF-A0A5C5WN15-F1
#
_entry.id   AF-A0A5C5WN15-F1
#
_cell.length_a   1.000
_cell.length_b   1.000
_cell.length_c   1.000
_cell.angle_alpha   90.00
_cell.angle_beta   90.00
_cell.angle_gamma   90.00
#
_symmetry.space_group_name_H-M   'P 1'
#
loop_
_entity.id
_entity.type
_entity.pdbx_description
1 polymer ?
#
loop_
_entity_poly.entity_id
_entity_poly.type
_entity_poly.pdbx_seq_one_letter_code
_entity_poly.pdbx_strand_id
1 'polypeptide(L)'
;MTIDDQRIDAILAISRPERATDRSRTSIRLAVESADEFADSCVDSCHILCGLFREGQGVASHILRRQFDMTRESLDAAMVARSRIDNPDERAIAPDVKIVMDSTLDFATRLNHSYFGTEHLLAGVIASSTQSATLLETLGLTHDAVEHEILGLLGHLT
;
A
#
# COMPACT_ATOMS: atom_id res chain seq x y z
N MET A 1 -18.39 16.18 -2.74
CA MET A 1 -17.49 15.06 -2.44
C MET A 1 -17.54 14.15 -3.64
N THR A 2 -16.40 13.98 -4.32
CA THR A 2 -16.28 13.09 -5.49
C THR A 2 -16.32 11.62 -5.04
N ILE A 3 -16.46 10.68 -5.98
CA ILE A 3 -16.33 9.24 -5.69
C ILE A 3 -14.91 8.95 -5.14
N ASP A 4 -13.90 9.65 -5.65
CA ASP A 4 -12.52 9.48 -5.21
C ASP A 4 -12.33 9.98 -3.78
N ASP A 5 -12.93 11.12 -3.42
CA ASP A 5 -12.93 11.61 -2.03
C ASP A 5 -13.57 10.56 -1.10
N GLN A 6 -14.69 9.96 -1.52
CA GLN A 6 -15.36 8.90 -0.75
C GLN A 6 -14.49 7.66 -0.57
N ARG A 7 -13.77 7.23 -1.62
CA ARG A 7 -12.82 6.11 -1.59
C ARG A 7 -11.68 6.41 -0.63
N ILE A 8 -11.05 7.58 -0.75
CA ILE A 8 -9.94 8.01 0.10
C ILE A 8 -10.36 8.03 1.57
N ASP A 9 -11.48 8.68 1.87
CA ASP A 9 -12.00 8.78 3.23
C ASP A 9 -12.36 7.41 3.81
N ALA A 10 -12.95 6.52 3.00
CA ALA A 10 -13.29 5.18 3.45
C ALA A 10 -12.05 4.31 3.73
N ILE A 11 -10.99 4.39 2.93
CA ILE A 11 -9.71 3.70 3.22
C ILE A 11 -9.09 4.25 4.51
N LEU A 12 -9.01 5.56 4.64
CA LEU A 12 -8.43 6.21 5.81
C LEU A 12 -9.23 5.92 7.09
N ALA A 13 -10.56 5.83 7.00
CA ALA A 13 -11.43 5.52 8.13
C ALA A 13 -11.13 4.14 8.75
N ILE A 14 -10.64 3.17 7.97
CA ILE A 14 -10.20 1.86 8.48
C ILE A 14 -9.04 2.03 9.46
N SER A 15 -8.14 2.98 9.18
CA SER A 15 -6.85 3.12 9.84
C SER A 15 -6.76 4.26 10.85
N ARG A 16 -7.89 4.87 11.22
CA ARG A 16 -7.95 6.11 12.01
C ARG A 16 -7.20 7.25 11.29
N PRO A 17 -7.90 8.06 10.48
CA PRO A 17 -7.28 9.03 9.58
C PRO A 17 -6.24 9.94 10.26
N GLU A 18 -6.48 10.33 11.51
CA GLU A 18 -5.59 11.17 12.32
C GLU A 18 -4.18 10.58 12.54
N ARG A 19 -4.02 9.26 12.38
CA ARG A 19 -2.72 8.58 12.48
C ARG A 19 -1.93 8.58 11.17
N ALA A 20 -2.56 8.88 10.04
CA ALA A 20 -1.90 8.82 8.73
C ALA A 20 -1.02 10.07 8.50
N THR A 21 0.25 9.86 8.13
CA THR A 21 1.11 10.98 7.69
C THR A 21 0.66 11.54 6.33
N ASP A 22 1.09 12.74 5.98
CA ASP A 22 0.77 13.37 4.68
C ASP A 22 1.23 12.53 3.48
N ARG A 23 2.37 11.84 3.61
CA ARG A 23 2.87 10.92 2.58
C ARG A 23 2.03 9.67 2.48
N SER A 24 1.63 9.09 3.61
CA SER A 24 0.70 7.94 3.64
C SER A 24 -0.64 8.29 2.98
N ARG A 25 -1.20 9.47 3.29
CA ARG A 25 -2.40 10.02 2.64
C ARG A 25 -2.21 10.21 1.13
N THR A 26 -1.03 10.68 0.72
CA THR A 26 -0.67 10.82 -0.69
C THR A 26 -0.60 9.47 -1.39
N SER A 27 0.02 8.45 -0.77
CA SER A 27 0.02 7.08 -1.32
C SER A 27 -1.40 6.54 -1.49
N ILE A 28 -2.30 6.74 -0.52
CA ILE A 28 -3.70 6.30 -0.62
C ILE A 28 -4.44 7.03 -1.75
N ARG A 29 -4.25 8.35 -1.90
CA ARG A 29 -4.84 9.10 -3.03
C ARG A 29 -4.34 8.55 -4.38
N LEU A 30 -3.03 8.31 -4.50
CA LEU A 30 -2.44 7.74 -5.72
C LEU A 30 -2.91 6.31 -5.99
N ALA A 31 -3.28 5.55 -4.95
CA ALA A 31 -3.92 4.25 -5.11
C ALA A 31 -5.31 4.37 -5.73
N VAL A 32 -6.11 5.35 -5.30
CA VAL A 32 -7.43 5.61 -5.90
C VAL A 32 -7.28 6.03 -7.36
N GLU A 33 -6.39 6.98 -7.66
CA GLU A 33 -6.08 7.37 -9.05
C GLU A 33 -5.64 6.17 -9.89
N SER A 34 -4.84 5.26 -9.32
CA SER A 34 -4.39 4.06 -10.01
C SER A 34 -5.56 3.14 -10.37
N ALA A 35 -6.58 3.01 -9.52
CA ALA A 35 -7.75 2.19 -9.81
C ALA A 35 -8.51 2.75 -11.02
N ASP A 36 -8.65 4.08 -11.11
CA ASP A 36 -9.28 4.72 -12.26
C ASP A 36 -8.45 4.60 -13.54
N GLU A 37 -7.11 4.72 -13.44
CA GLU A 37 -6.19 4.52 -14.57
C GLU A 37 -6.27 3.09 -15.15
N PHE A 38 -6.44 2.07 -14.29
CA PHE A 38 -6.65 0.68 -14.73
C PHE A 38 -8.12 0.34 -15.06
N ALA A 39 -9.03 1.32 -14.95
CA ALA A 39 -10.47 1.15 -15.12
C ALA A 39 -11.07 0.03 -14.25
N ASP A 40 -10.54 -0.12 -13.03
CA ASP A 40 -11.02 -1.06 -12.01
C ASP A 40 -12.23 -0.49 -11.26
N SER A 41 -13.20 -1.35 -10.96
CA SER A 41 -14.45 -0.96 -10.30
C SER A 41 -14.26 -0.61 -8.82
N CYS A 42 -13.20 -1.12 -8.19
CA CYS A 42 -12.88 -0.88 -6.79
C CYS A 42 -11.37 -0.76 -6.56
N VAL A 43 -10.99 -0.13 -5.44
CA VAL A 43 -9.60 -0.04 -4.99
C VAL A 43 -9.26 -1.29 -4.18
N ASP A 44 -8.27 -2.05 -4.63
CA ASP A 44 -7.75 -3.26 -3.98
C ASP A 44 -6.34 -3.06 -3.37
N SER A 45 -5.79 -4.10 -2.74
CA SER A 45 -4.45 -4.05 -2.15
C SER A 45 -3.33 -3.76 -3.18
N CYS A 46 -3.48 -4.18 -4.43
CA CYS A 46 -2.51 -3.94 -5.49
C CYS A 46 -2.45 -2.45 -5.86
N HIS A 47 -3.59 -1.76 -5.83
CA HIS A 47 -3.61 -0.30 -5.99
C HIS A 47 -2.91 0.43 -4.85
N ILE A 48 -3.01 -0.06 -3.60
CA ILE A 48 -2.25 0.50 -2.46
C ILE A 48 -0.75 0.42 -2.75
N LEU A 49 -0.27 -0.72 -3.27
CA LEU A 49 1.12 -0.87 -3.71
C LEU A 49 1.49 0.13 -4.82
N CYS A 50 0.64 0.32 -5.83
CA CYS A 50 0.85 1.36 -6.85
C CYS A 50 0.97 2.76 -6.24
N GLY A 51 0.11 3.09 -5.28
CA GLY A 51 0.16 4.34 -4.55
C GLY A 51 1.48 4.55 -3.79
N LEU A 52 1.97 3.51 -3.12
CA LEU A 52 3.27 3.53 -2.42
C LEU A 52 4.43 3.72 -3.38
N PHE A 53 4.41 3.02 -4.52
CA PHE A 53 5.43 3.16 -5.55
C PHE A 53 5.44 4.57 -6.19
N ARG A 54 4.25 5.13 -6.46
CA ARG A 54 4.05 6.44 -7.10
C ARG A 54 4.38 7.62 -6.20
N GLU A 55 4.17 7.50 -4.88
CA GLU A 55 4.42 8.61 -3.94
C GLU A 55 5.87 9.12 -4.01
N GLY A 56 6.84 8.22 -4.27
CA GLY A 56 8.15 8.56 -4.81
C GLY A 56 9.15 9.25 -3.87
N GLN A 57 8.76 9.63 -2.64
CA GLN A 57 9.64 10.34 -1.69
C GLN A 57 9.71 9.68 -0.31
N GLY A 58 8.71 8.88 0.04
CA GLY A 58 8.60 8.12 1.27
C GLY A 58 9.50 6.89 1.28
N VAL A 59 9.69 6.35 2.48
CA VAL A 59 10.55 5.18 2.73
C VAL A 59 10.10 3.99 1.88
N ALA A 60 8.80 3.73 1.77
CA ALA A 60 8.31 2.63 0.92
C ALA A 60 8.75 2.76 -0.54
N SER A 61 8.60 3.95 -1.12
CA SER A 61 8.97 4.19 -2.51
C SER A 61 10.47 4.00 -2.73
N HIS A 62 11.29 4.39 -1.75
CA HIS A 62 12.74 4.19 -1.76
C HIS A 62 13.09 2.70 -1.73
N ILE A 63 12.50 1.94 -0.81
CA ILE A 63 12.71 0.49 -0.68
C ILE A 63 12.36 -0.20 -2.00
N LEU A 64 11.14 0.01 -2.50
CA LEU A 64 10.65 -0.60 -3.73
C LEU A 64 11.58 -0.30 -4.92
N ARG A 65 11.98 0.96 -5.11
CA ARG A 65 12.76 1.39 -6.30
C ARG A 65 14.25 1.12 -6.20
N ARG A 66 14.85 1.27 -5.02
CA ARG A 66 16.32 1.30 -4.87
C ARG A 66 16.88 0.00 -4.33
N GLN A 67 16.17 -0.64 -3.41
CA GLN A 67 16.65 -1.86 -2.79
C GLN A 67 16.23 -3.10 -3.58
N PHE A 68 15.09 -3.01 -4.27
CA PHE A 68 14.51 -4.12 -5.03
C PHE A 68 14.35 -3.85 -6.53
N ASP A 69 14.90 -2.74 -7.03
CA ASP A 69 14.91 -2.36 -8.45
C ASP A 69 13.53 -2.44 -9.12
N MET A 70 12.45 -2.22 -8.37
CA MET A 70 11.10 -2.19 -8.94
C MET A 70 11.00 -1.00 -9.89
N THR A 71 10.51 -1.27 -11.09
CA THR A 71 10.27 -0.25 -12.10
C THR A 71 8.78 -0.04 -12.29
N ARG A 72 8.40 1.10 -12.89
CA ARG A 72 7.01 1.31 -13.29
C ARG A 72 6.54 0.25 -14.28
N GLU A 73 7.41 -0.16 -15.19
CA GLU A 73 7.09 -1.18 -16.20
C GLU A 73 6.81 -2.55 -15.58
N SER A 74 7.64 -3.00 -14.62
CA SER A 74 7.40 -4.29 -13.96
C SER A 74 6.15 -4.28 -13.10
N LEU A 75 5.87 -3.15 -12.43
CA LEU A 75 4.65 -2.98 -11.65
C LEU A 75 3.39 -2.93 -12.54
N ASP A 76 3.40 -2.15 -13.62
CA ASP A 76 2.28 -2.06 -14.57
C ASP A 76 2.01 -3.42 -15.24
N ALA A 77 3.06 -4.15 -15.61
CA ALA A 77 2.93 -5.51 -16.16
C ALA A 77 2.30 -6.48 -15.15
N ALA A 78 2.73 -6.43 -13.89
CA ALA A 78 2.17 -7.25 -12.83
C ALA A 78 0.71 -6.87 -12.53
N MET A 79 0.38 -5.58 -12.57
CA MET A 79 -0.98 -5.08 -12.48
C MET A 79 -1.84 -5.65 -13.62
N VAL A 80 -1.41 -5.58 -14.87
CA VAL A 80 -2.17 -6.13 -16.00
C VAL A 80 -2.37 -7.65 -15.88
N ALA A 81 -1.39 -8.37 -15.34
CA ALA A 81 -1.46 -9.83 -15.16
C ALA A 81 -2.27 -10.28 -13.93
N ARG A 82 -2.62 -9.38 -13.01
CA ARG A 82 -3.28 -9.72 -11.75
C ARG A 82 -4.72 -10.20 -11.97
N SER A 83 -5.23 -11.00 -11.03
CA SER A 83 -6.66 -11.32 -11.01
C SER A 83 -7.44 -10.12 -10.45
N ARG A 84 -8.23 -9.46 -11.30
CA ARG A 84 -9.06 -8.32 -10.89
C ARG A 84 -10.11 -8.77 -9.88
N ILE A 85 -10.36 -7.94 -8.86
CA ILE A 85 -11.43 -8.17 -7.90
C ILE A 85 -12.70 -7.54 -8.47
N ASP A 86 -13.57 -8.37 -9.03
CA ASP A 86 -14.91 -7.93 -9.39
C ASP A 86 -15.76 -7.80 -8.13
N ASN A 87 -16.16 -6.58 -7.82
CA ASN A 87 -17.02 -6.30 -6.67
C ASN A 87 -18.40 -5.82 -7.15
N PRO A 88 -19.41 -6.70 -7.20
CA PRO A 88 -20.74 -6.35 -7.66
C PRO A 88 -21.53 -5.45 -6.68
N ASP A 89 -21.04 -5.26 -5.46
CA ASP A 89 -21.74 -4.59 -4.35
C ASP A 89 -21.55 -3.06 -4.31
N GLU A 90 -21.12 -2.41 -5.40
CA GLU A 90 -20.79 -0.96 -5.45
C GLU A 90 -19.73 -0.49 -4.44
N ARG A 91 -19.10 -1.41 -3.70
CA ARG A 91 -18.07 -1.05 -2.73
C ARG A 91 -16.87 -0.53 -3.48
N ALA A 92 -16.62 0.76 -3.29
CA ALA A 92 -15.52 1.48 -3.89
C ALA A 92 -14.13 0.97 -3.42
N ILE A 93 -14.08 0.02 -2.48
CA ILE A 93 -12.89 -0.59 -1.87
C ILE A 93 -13.11 -2.11 -1.71
N ALA A 94 -12.11 -2.91 -2.09
CA ALA A 94 -12.10 -4.35 -1.92
C ALA A 94 -11.83 -4.78 -0.46
N PRO A 95 -12.29 -5.98 -0.02
CA PRO A 95 -12.11 -6.44 1.36
C PRO A 95 -10.64 -6.58 1.79
N ASP A 96 -9.74 -6.86 0.86
CA ASP A 96 -8.32 -7.09 1.12
C ASP A 96 -7.58 -5.81 1.54
N VAL A 97 -8.06 -4.62 1.16
CA VAL A 97 -7.56 -3.34 1.65
C VAL A 97 -7.70 -3.24 3.16
N LYS A 98 -8.81 -3.73 3.73
CA LYS A 98 -8.96 -3.74 5.18
C LYS A 98 -7.87 -4.55 5.86
N ILE A 99 -7.50 -5.70 5.29
CA ILE A 99 -6.44 -6.57 5.81
C ILE A 99 -5.10 -5.82 5.78
N VAL A 100 -4.78 -5.15 4.66
CA VAL A 100 -3.57 -4.31 4.55
C VAL A 100 -3.54 -3.23 5.63
N MET A 101 -4.63 -2.47 5.81
CA MET A 101 -4.68 -1.36 6.76
C MET A 101 -4.64 -1.83 8.21
N ASP A 102 -5.28 -2.95 8.54
CA ASP A 102 -5.20 -3.56 9.87
C ASP A 102 -3.75 -3.99 10.18
N SER A 103 -3.08 -4.64 9.21
CA SER A 103 -1.66 -5.04 9.34
C SER A 103 -0.72 -3.84 9.45
N THR A 104 -0.99 -2.75 8.73
CA THR A 104 -0.25 -1.48 8.87
C THR A 104 -0.32 -0.94 10.29
N LEU A 105 -1.52 -0.94 10.88
CA LEU A 105 -1.71 -0.44 12.25
C LEU A 105 -1.08 -1.35 13.29
N ASP A 106 -1.14 -2.67 13.10
CA ASP A 106 -0.45 -3.63 13.97
C ASP A 106 1.07 -3.37 13.97
N PHE A 107 1.66 -3.23 12.78
CA PHE A 107 3.10 -2.96 12.64
C PHE A 107 3.50 -1.63 13.29
N ALA A 108 2.77 -0.54 13.04
CA ALA A 108 3.02 0.74 13.70
C ALA A 108 2.92 0.66 15.23
N THR A 109 1.95 -0.10 15.73
CA THR A 109 1.75 -0.30 17.17
C THR A 109 2.87 -1.12 17.80
N ARG A 110 3.35 -2.18 17.13
CA ARG A 110 4.50 -2.98 17.56
C ARG A 110 5.79 -2.15 17.69
N LEU A 111 5.92 -1.09 16.90
CA LEU A 111 7.03 -0.13 16.96
C LEU A 111 6.77 1.06 17.90
N ASN A 112 5.68 1.05 18.67
CA ASN A 112 5.23 2.16 19.53
C ASN A 112 5.05 3.50 18.78
N HIS A 113 4.73 3.46 17.48
CA HIS A 113 4.41 4.65 16.71
C HIS A 113 2.91 4.97 16.78
N SER A 114 2.60 6.19 17.23
CA SER A 114 1.23 6.70 17.28
C SER A 114 0.67 7.06 15.90
N TYR A 115 1.54 7.17 14.89
CA TYR A 115 1.21 7.43 13.49
C TYR A 115 1.62 6.24 12.61
N PHE A 116 1.20 6.25 11.34
CA PHE A 116 1.68 5.34 10.31
C PHE A 116 2.11 6.11 9.06
N GLY A 117 3.36 5.88 8.66
CA GLY A 117 3.96 6.38 7.42
C GLY A 117 3.94 5.36 6.29
N THR A 118 4.64 5.68 5.20
CA THR A 118 4.70 4.83 4.00
C THR A 118 5.35 3.47 4.27
N GLU A 119 6.36 3.42 5.13
CA GLU A 119 7.04 2.20 5.59
C GLU A 119 6.09 1.26 6.34
N HIS A 120 5.20 1.80 7.17
CA HIS A 120 4.20 1.02 7.88
C HIS A 120 3.12 0.49 6.90
N LEU A 121 2.74 1.29 5.89
CA LEU A 121 1.87 0.82 4.82
C LEU A 121 2.50 -0.32 4.03
N LEU A 122 3.78 -0.20 3.66
CA LEU A 122 4.51 -1.26 2.96
C LEU A 122 4.64 -2.53 3.82
N ALA A 123 4.95 -2.39 5.11
CA ALA A 123 4.96 -3.53 6.03
C ALA A 123 3.57 -4.21 6.10
N GLY A 124 2.49 -3.41 6.15
CA GLY A 124 1.13 -3.92 6.13
C GLY A 124 0.78 -4.68 4.86
N VAL A 125 1.16 -4.16 3.69
CA VAL A 125 1.01 -4.80 2.36
C VAL A 125 1.65 -6.17 2.30
N ILE A 126 2.78 -6.35 2.97
CA ILE A 126 3.56 -7.58 2.92
C ILE A 126 3.04 -8.58 3.95
N ALA A 127 2.63 -8.09 5.13
CA ALA A 127 2.07 -8.92 6.19
C ALA A 127 0.61 -9.36 5.92
N SER A 128 -0.07 -8.82 4.91
CA SER A 128 -1.51 -9.03 4.70
C SER A 128 -1.89 -10.32 3.96
N SER A 129 -0.93 -11.12 3.47
CA SER A 129 -1.21 -12.32 2.64
C SER A 129 -2.24 -12.07 1.53
N THR A 130 -2.26 -10.84 0.99
CA THR A 130 -3.16 -10.38 -0.08
C THR A 130 -2.49 -10.49 -1.43
N GLN A 131 -3.23 -10.20 -2.51
CA GLN A 131 -2.67 -10.23 -3.86
C GLN A 131 -1.48 -9.27 -4.03
N SER A 132 -1.47 -8.12 -3.36
CA SER A 132 -0.31 -7.21 -3.35
C SER A 132 0.95 -7.84 -2.74
N ALA A 133 0.81 -8.64 -1.68
CA ALA A 133 1.92 -9.37 -1.08
C ALA A 133 2.48 -10.39 -2.08
N THR A 134 1.59 -11.17 -2.72
CA THR A 134 1.97 -12.12 -3.77
C THR A 134 2.63 -11.42 -4.96
N LEU A 135 2.14 -10.24 -5.37
CA LEU A 135 2.73 -9.45 -6.44
C LEU A 135 4.19 -9.06 -6.09
N LEU A 136 4.42 -8.56 -4.88
CA LEU A 136 5.77 -8.28 -4.39
C LEU A 136 6.67 -9.52 -4.41
N GLU A 137 6.16 -10.67 -3.94
CA GLU A 137 6.89 -11.94 -3.99
C GLU A 137 7.24 -12.35 -5.43
N THR A 138 6.32 -12.19 -6.38
CA THR A 138 6.59 -12.50 -7.80
C THR A 138 7.66 -11.60 -8.42
N LEU A 139 7.83 -10.39 -7.88
CA LEU A 139 8.89 -9.46 -8.26
C LEU A 139 10.19 -9.67 -7.46
N GLY A 140 10.26 -10.71 -6.62
CA GLY A 140 11.45 -11.06 -5.85
C GLY A 140 11.57 -10.36 -4.50
N LEU A 141 10.54 -9.62 -4.07
CA LEU A 141 10.49 -8.96 -2.76
C LEU A 141 9.84 -9.90 -1.75
N THR A 142 10.65 -10.46 -0.85
CA THR A 142 10.13 -11.30 0.25
C THR A 142 9.79 -10.46 1.47
N HIS A 143 8.92 -11.02 2.32
CA HIS A 143 8.56 -10.40 3.58
C HIS A 143 9.78 -10.06 4.45
N ASP A 144 10.65 -11.05 4.66
CA ASP A 144 11.84 -10.89 5.51
C ASP A 144 12.79 -9.82 4.98
N ALA A 145 12.97 -9.72 3.66
CA ALA A 145 13.87 -8.74 3.06
C ALA A 145 13.35 -7.32 3.28
N VAL A 146 12.06 -7.09 3.07
CA VAL A 146 11.49 -5.75 3.25
C VAL A 146 11.38 -5.37 4.73
N GLU A 147 10.97 -6.30 5.61
CA GLU A 147 10.92 -6.03 7.05
C GLU A 147 12.33 -5.69 7.58
N HIS A 148 13.36 -6.43 7.15
CA HIS A 148 14.75 -6.13 7.50
C HIS A 148 15.17 -4.72 7.06
N GLU A 149 14.83 -4.30 5.84
CA GLU A 149 15.16 -2.97 5.35
C GLU A 149 14.40 -1.85 6.06
N ILE A 150 13.11 -2.05 6.37
CA ILE A 150 12.32 -1.10 7.16
C ILE A 150 12.94 -0.94 8.55
N LEU A 151 13.22 -2.04 9.25
CA LEU A 151 13.81 -2.01 10.58
C LEU A 151 15.24 -1.43 10.56
N GLY A 152 16.01 -1.72 9.51
CA GLY A 152 17.32 -1.11 9.29
C GLY A 152 17.23 0.40 9.18
N LEU A 153 16.31 0.94 8.36
CA LEU A 153 16.14 2.38 8.19
C LEU A 153 15.60 3.06 9.46
N LEU A 154 14.72 2.40 10.22
CA LEU A 154 14.17 2.93 11.47
C LEU A 154 15.18 2.87 12.63
N GLY A 155 16.03 1.85 12.68
CA GLY A 155 17.07 1.71 13.71
C GLY A 155 18.20 2.75 13.62
N HIS A 156 18.35 3.44 12.48
CA HIS A 156 19.26 4.59 12.35
C HIS A 156 18.63 5.92 12.80
N LEU A 157 17.34 5.94 13.16
CA LEU A 157 16.60 7.14 13.57
C LEU A 157 16.36 7.23 15.09
N THR A 158 16.94 6.30 15.88
CA THR A 158 16.94 6.27 17.35
C THR A 158 18.34 6.38 17.90
#